data_AF-A0A163CVZ1-F1
#
_entry.id   AF-A0A163CVZ1-F1
#
_cell.length_a   1.000
_cell.length_b   1.000
_cell.length_c   1.000
_cell.angle_alpha   90.00
_cell.angle_beta   90.00
_cell.angle_gamma   90.00
#
_symmetry.space_group_name_H-M   'P 1'
#
loop_
_entity.id
_entity.type
_entity.pdbx_description
1 polymer ?
#
loop_
_entity_poly.entity_id
_entity_poly.type
_entity_poly.pdbx_seq_one_letter_code
_entity_poly.pdbx_strand_id
1 'polypeptide(L)'
;MYSHWDSRAQTVSKLKWYKLSDLINYCHGVRDYVIGSTAKLSLSYMPKLQAQEIFFGQRLRFPEDEIYLSEGVGEWNIRIDRLALILSTLFSTNKIERKYPDITTQGEAELVVLSCIDDILKAIELHNDVFDQVEFERRYELAWGVFSSE
;
A
#
# COMPACT_ATOMS: atom_id res chain seq x y z
N MET A 1 -8.73 16.69 -19.88
CA MET A 1 -7.47 17.07 -19.19
C MET A 1 -7.85 17.73 -17.87
N TYR A 2 -7.09 17.51 -16.79
CA TYR A 2 -7.35 18.22 -15.54
C TYR A 2 -7.13 19.73 -15.70
N SER A 3 -8.15 20.50 -15.34
CA SER A 3 -8.00 21.91 -14.99
C SER A 3 -7.31 22.01 -13.63
N HIS A 4 -6.53 23.07 -13.41
CA HIS A 4 -5.83 23.34 -12.14
C HIS A 4 -4.80 22.27 -11.71
N TRP A 5 -4.05 21.69 -12.66
CA TRP A 5 -2.94 20.76 -12.38
C TRP A 5 -1.71 21.47 -11.78
N ASP A 6 -1.81 21.85 -10.52
CA ASP A 6 -0.83 22.64 -9.78
C ASP A 6 0.38 21.80 -9.28
N SER A 7 1.27 22.43 -8.51
CA SER A 7 2.44 21.76 -7.93
C SER A 7 2.07 20.64 -6.96
N ARG A 8 0.92 20.72 -6.29
CA ARG A 8 0.45 19.71 -5.34
C ARG A 8 -0.02 18.46 -6.06
N ALA A 9 -0.83 18.61 -7.13
CA ALA A 9 -1.24 17.53 -8.00
C ALA A 9 -0.04 16.86 -8.71
N GLN A 10 0.95 17.65 -9.16
CA GLN A 10 2.20 17.14 -9.73
C GLN A 10 3.05 16.36 -8.72
N THR A 11 3.01 16.74 -7.45
CA THR A 11 3.76 16.06 -6.40
C THR A 11 3.09 14.74 -6.05
N VAL A 12 1.77 14.73 -5.85
CA VAL A 12 1.04 13.51 -5.49
C VAL A 12 1.07 12.46 -6.60
N SER A 13 1.11 12.87 -7.87
CA SER A 13 1.22 11.93 -9.00
C SER A 13 2.58 11.22 -9.09
N LYS A 14 3.58 11.65 -8.33
CA LYS A 14 4.92 11.04 -8.27
C LYS A 14 5.11 10.13 -7.07
N LEU A 15 4.17 10.15 -6.12
CA LEU A 15 4.19 9.24 -4.98
C LEU A 15 3.85 7.82 -5.42
N LYS A 16 4.20 6.82 -4.61
CA LYS A 16 3.68 5.47 -4.85
C LYS A 16 2.20 5.41 -4.53
N TRP A 17 1.51 4.68 -5.40
CA TRP A 17 0.10 4.37 -5.27
C TRP A 17 -0.10 2.87 -5.40
N TYR A 18 -1.07 2.36 -4.68
CA TYR A 18 -1.40 0.95 -4.65
C TYR A 18 -2.89 0.81 -4.89
N LYS A 19 -3.29 -0.14 -5.72
CA LYS A 19 -4.68 -0.56 -5.78
C LYS A 19 -5.05 -1.18 -4.44
N LEU A 20 -6.22 -0.83 -3.92
CA LEU A 20 -6.70 -1.37 -2.65
C LEU A 20 -6.86 -2.90 -2.71
N SER A 21 -7.36 -3.41 -3.83
CA SER A 21 -7.49 -4.84 -4.12
C SER A 21 -6.14 -5.58 -4.08
N ASP A 22 -5.09 -4.98 -4.64
CA ASP A 22 -3.74 -5.55 -4.60
C ASP A 22 -3.18 -5.60 -3.17
N LEU A 23 -3.45 -4.58 -2.35
CA LEU A 23 -3.04 -4.59 -0.93
C LEU A 23 -3.80 -5.66 -0.13
N ILE A 24 -5.10 -5.84 -0.36
CA ILE A 24 -5.91 -6.90 0.26
C ILE A 24 -5.36 -8.27 -0.11
N ASN A 25 -5.14 -8.53 -1.40
CA ASN A 25 -4.58 -9.79 -1.90
C ASN A 25 -3.18 -10.04 -1.34
N TYR A 26 -2.35 -8.99 -1.26
CA TYR A 26 -1.04 -9.07 -0.62
C TYR A 26 -1.14 -9.47 0.85
N CYS A 27 -2.04 -8.86 1.63
CA CYS A 27 -2.24 -9.19 3.04
C CYS A 27 -2.67 -10.65 3.24
N HIS A 28 -3.62 -11.14 2.44
CA HIS A 28 -4.04 -12.54 2.48
C HIS A 28 -2.92 -13.49 2.06
N GLY A 29 -2.21 -13.19 0.97
CA GLY A 29 -1.09 -13.98 0.53
C GLY A 29 0.02 -14.06 1.58
N VAL A 30 0.32 -12.95 2.28
CA VAL A 30 1.32 -12.92 3.36
C VAL A 30 0.83 -13.75 4.55
N ARG A 31 -0.44 -13.64 4.93
CA ARG A 31 -1.02 -14.45 6.02
C ARG A 31 -0.90 -15.94 5.71
N ASP A 32 -1.31 -16.36 4.52
CA ASP A 32 -1.25 -17.76 4.09
C ASP A 32 0.19 -18.26 4.01
N TYR A 33 1.11 -17.39 3.57
CA TYR A 33 2.53 -17.69 3.53
C TYR A 33 3.13 -17.91 4.93
N VAL A 34 2.80 -17.07 5.91
CA VAL A 34 3.30 -17.18 7.29
C VAL A 34 2.70 -18.39 8.01
N ILE A 35 1.38 -18.62 7.88
CA ILE A 35 0.69 -19.71 8.59
C ILE A 35 0.93 -21.07 7.91
N GLY A 36 0.90 -21.09 6.58
CA GLY A 36 0.87 -22.32 5.78
C GLY A 36 2.24 -22.92 5.45
N SER A 37 3.35 -22.21 5.70
CA SER A 37 4.68 -22.73 5.38
C SER A 37 5.09 -23.85 6.34
N THR A 38 4.82 -25.10 5.97
CA THR A 38 5.28 -26.30 6.70
C THR A 38 6.77 -26.60 6.49
N ALA A 39 7.42 -25.93 5.54
CA ALA A 39 8.86 -26.02 5.27
C ALA A 39 9.45 -24.63 4.96
N LYS A 40 10.71 -24.42 5.39
CA LYS A 40 11.57 -23.21 5.30
C LYS A 40 10.97 -22.05 4.48
N LEU A 41 10.60 -20.97 5.17
CA LEU A 41 10.30 -19.66 4.60
C LEU A 41 11.39 -19.27 3.59
N SER A 42 11.02 -19.20 2.32
CA SER A 42 11.90 -18.80 1.22
C SER A 42 11.41 -17.51 0.59
N LEU A 43 12.33 -16.54 0.46
CA LEU A 43 12.10 -15.23 -0.15
C LEU A 43 11.51 -15.34 -1.57
N SER A 44 11.81 -16.41 -2.30
CA SER A 44 11.32 -16.60 -3.67
C SER A 44 9.81 -16.76 -3.77
N TYR A 45 9.16 -17.25 -2.70
CA TYR A 45 7.71 -17.44 -2.64
C TYR A 45 7.01 -16.34 -1.82
N MET A 46 7.76 -15.36 -1.34
CA MET A 46 7.19 -14.26 -0.58
C MET A 46 6.30 -13.42 -1.50
N PRO A 47 5.03 -13.17 -1.13
CA PRO A 47 4.16 -12.25 -1.85
C PRO A 47 4.83 -10.88 -1.98
N LYS A 48 4.56 -10.19 -3.09
CA LYS A 48 5.11 -8.86 -3.36
C LYS A 48 3.96 -7.89 -3.62
N LEU A 49 3.97 -6.77 -2.90
CA LEU A 49 3.12 -5.64 -3.20
C LEU A 49 3.82 -4.77 -4.25
N GLN A 50 3.12 -4.46 -5.34
CA GLN A 50 3.65 -3.62 -6.40
C GLN A 50 2.93 -2.28 -6.40
N ALA A 51 3.72 -1.21 -6.41
CA ALA A 51 3.18 0.12 -6.67
C ALA A 51 2.78 0.20 -8.15
N GLN A 52 1.71 0.93 -8.41
CA GLN A 52 1.25 1.20 -9.77
C GLN A 52 2.25 2.14 -10.45
N GLU A 53 2.57 1.84 -11.71
CA GLU A 53 3.23 2.82 -12.59
C GLU A 53 2.30 4.02 -12.80
N ILE A 54 2.83 5.15 -13.28
CA ILE A 54 2.06 6.39 -13.47
C ILE A 54 0.78 6.10 -14.25
N PHE A 55 -0.35 6.10 -13.55
CA PHE A 55 -1.68 5.71 -14.06
C PHE A 55 -2.67 6.87 -14.07
N PHE A 56 -2.24 8.04 -13.59
CA PHE A 56 -2.95 9.30 -13.71
C PHE A 56 -1.95 10.46 -13.84
N GLY A 57 -2.41 11.59 -14.36
CA GLY A 57 -1.62 12.78 -14.57
C GLY A 57 -2.45 13.88 -15.21
N GLN A 58 -1.84 15.01 -15.57
CA GLN A 58 -2.59 16.12 -16.17
C GLN A 58 -3.47 15.68 -17.35
N ARG A 59 -2.93 14.81 -18.22
CA ARG A 59 -3.59 14.28 -19.42
C ARG A 59 -4.19 12.88 -19.27
N LEU A 60 -4.13 12.30 -18.07
CA LEU A 60 -4.64 10.95 -17.79
C LEU A 60 -5.52 11.01 -16.55
N ARG A 61 -6.82 10.82 -16.72
CA ARG A 61 -7.79 10.93 -15.63
C ARG A 61 -7.56 9.81 -14.61
N PHE A 62 -7.81 10.09 -13.34
CA PHE A 62 -7.83 9.07 -12.30
C PHE A 62 -8.92 8.00 -12.62
N PRO A 63 -8.64 6.70 -12.47
CA PRO A 63 -9.58 5.65 -12.87
C PRO A 63 -10.91 5.68 -12.09
N GLU A 64 -12.02 5.39 -12.77
CA GLU A 64 -13.38 5.47 -12.20
C GLU A 64 -13.78 4.25 -11.35
N ASP A 65 -13.35 3.06 -11.77
CA ASP A 65 -13.87 1.80 -11.23
C ASP A 65 -12.97 1.16 -10.15
N GLU A 66 -11.95 1.89 -9.69
CA GLU A 66 -10.89 1.34 -8.84
C GLU A 66 -10.59 2.27 -7.67
N ILE A 67 -10.27 1.67 -6.53
CA ILE A 67 -9.89 2.39 -5.31
C ILE A 67 -8.38 2.25 -5.10
N TYR A 68 -7.73 3.35 -4.80
CA TYR A 68 -6.30 3.40 -4.55
C TYR A 68 -5.98 4.02 -3.19
N LEU A 69 -4.77 3.78 -2.73
CA LEU A 69 -4.15 4.47 -1.60
C LEU A 69 -2.79 5.01 -2.03
N SER A 70 -2.38 6.12 -1.42
CA SER A 70 -1.07 6.73 -1.67
C SER A 70 -0.19 6.58 -0.44
N GLU A 71 1.10 6.29 -0.64
CA GLU A 71 2.05 6.25 0.48
C GLU A 71 2.14 7.59 1.23
N GLY A 72 1.93 8.72 0.56
CA GLY A 72 2.05 10.04 1.20
C GLY A 72 0.78 10.55 1.90
N VAL A 73 -0.27 9.75 2.03
CA VAL A 73 -1.53 10.16 2.67
C VAL A 73 -1.86 9.23 3.84
N GLY A 74 -2.24 9.84 4.97
CA GLY A 74 -2.57 9.11 6.19
C GLY A 74 -1.39 8.31 6.73
N GLU A 75 -1.71 7.16 7.31
CA GLU A 75 -0.72 6.25 7.92
C GLU A 75 -0.37 5.06 6.99
N TRP A 76 -0.68 5.14 5.69
CA TRP A 76 -0.48 4.01 4.77
C TRP A 76 0.98 3.61 4.60
N ASN A 77 1.89 4.57 4.45
CA ASN A 77 3.31 4.26 4.34
C ASN A 77 3.84 3.53 5.58
N ILE A 78 3.54 4.03 6.78
CA ILE A 78 4.07 3.40 8.00
C ILE A 78 3.50 1.99 8.20
N ARG A 79 2.24 1.74 7.82
CA ARG A 79 1.62 0.41 7.88
C ARG A 79 2.33 -0.57 6.94
N ILE A 80 2.54 -0.16 5.69
CA ILE A 80 3.21 -0.99 4.67
C ILE A 80 4.68 -1.22 5.03
N ASP A 81 5.41 -0.17 5.40
CA ASP A 81 6.82 -0.26 5.76
C ASP A 81 7.05 -1.10 7.02
N ARG A 82 6.17 -0.96 8.03
CA ARG A 82 6.23 -1.80 9.24
C ARG A 82 6.05 -3.27 8.88
N LEU A 83 5.03 -3.60 8.10
CA LEU A 83 4.81 -4.99 7.65
C LEU A 83 6.02 -5.53 6.88
N ALA A 84 6.54 -4.77 5.91
CA ALA A 84 7.71 -5.17 5.12
C ALA A 84 8.96 -5.34 5.99
N LEU A 85 9.18 -4.45 6.97
CA LEU A 85 10.30 -4.51 7.90
C LEU A 85 10.24 -5.78 8.75
N ILE A 86 9.10 -6.08 9.37
CA ILE A 86 8.95 -7.27 10.21
C ILE A 86 9.01 -8.55 9.37
N LEU A 87 8.37 -8.59 8.19
CA LEU A 87 8.51 -9.73 7.29
C LEU A 87 9.98 -10.02 6.95
N SER A 88 10.78 -8.99 6.78
CA SER A 88 12.20 -9.17 6.48
C SER A 88 13.02 -9.80 7.61
N THR A 89 12.54 -9.76 8.86
CA THR A 89 13.20 -10.42 10.00
C THR A 89 12.96 -11.93 9.99
N LEU A 90 11.89 -12.41 9.35
CA LEU A 90 11.61 -13.84 9.19
C LEU A 90 12.70 -14.58 8.38
N PHE A 91 13.44 -13.85 7.55
CA PHE A 91 14.46 -14.41 6.67
C PHE A 91 15.90 -14.11 7.10
N SER A 92 16.08 -13.28 8.14
CA SER A 92 17.40 -12.79 8.53
C SER A 92 17.50 -12.67 10.05
N THR A 93 18.19 -13.64 10.66
CA THR A 93 18.50 -13.63 12.09
C THR A 93 19.27 -12.38 12.50
N ASN A 94 20.16 -11.87 11.65
CA ASN A 94 20.91 -10.63 11.90
C ASN A 94 20.00 -9.40 12.04
N LYS A 95 18.77 -9.43 11.50
CA LYS A 95 17.80 -8.36 11.71
C LYS A 95 17.14 -8.44 13.08
N ILE A 96 16.96 -9.64 13.65
CA ILE A 96 16.45 -9.81 15.02
C ILE A 96 17.44 -9.19 16.02
N GLU A 97 18.75 -9.28 15.76
CA GLU A 97 19.80 -8.66 16.58
C GLU A 97 19.71 -7.12 16.67
N ARG A 98 18.95 -6.47 15.77
CA ARG A 98 18.68 -5.02 15.84
C ARG A 98 17.71 -4.66 16.96
N LYS A 99 17.15 -5.64 17.67
CA LYS A 99 16.26 -5.48 18.83
C LYS A 99 15.08 -4.57 18.52
N TYR A 100 14.35 -4.90 17.45
CA TYR A 100 13.05 -4.26 17.22
C TYR A 100 12.15 -4.50 18.44
N PRO A 101 11.28 -3.53 18.79
CA PRO A 101 10.37 -3.71 19.91
C PRO A 101 9.59 -5.02 19.78
N ASP A 102 9.54 -5.78 20.87
CA ASP A 102 8.75 -7.01 21.01
C ASP A 102 9.12 -8.15 20.04
N ILE A 103 10.32 -8.12 19.45
CA ILE A 103 10.81 -9.18 18.56
C ILE A 103 12.20 -9.65 19.00
N THR A 104 12.22 -10.76 19.72
CA THR A 104 13.43 -11.47 20.15
C THR A 104 13.58 -12.83 19.48
N THR A 105 12.48 -13.40 18.99
CA THR A 105 12.44 -14.68 18.28
C THR A 105 11.73 -14.56 16.94
N GLN A 106 11.94 -15.56 16.07
CA GLN A 106 11.23 -15.64 14.79
C GLN A 106 9.71 -15.84 15.00
N GLY A 107 9.29 -16.65 15.97
CA GLY A 107 7.87 -16.86 16.25
C GLY A 107 7.16 -15.58 16.72
N GLU A 108 7.83 -14.73 17.50
CA GLU A 108 7.31 -13.40 17.85
C GLU A 108 7.15 -12.50 16.61
N ALA A 109 8.12 -12.53 15.70
CA ALA A 109 8.01 -11.79 14.44
C ALA A 109 6.80 -12.25 13.60
N GLU A 110 6.50 -13.55 13.54
CA GLU A 110 5.32 -14.08 12.86
C GLU A 110 4.02 -13.54 13.47
N LEU A 111 3.91 -13.50 14.80
CA LEU A 111 2.75 -12.92 15.49
C LEU A 111 2.61 -11.41 15.21
N VAL A 112 3.72 -10.66 15.22
CA VAL A 112 3.72 -9.23 14.90
C VAL A 112 3.30 -8.99 13.45
N VAL A 113 3.73 -9.83 12.50
CA VAL A 113 3.26 -9.77 11.10
C VAL A 113 1.75 -9.93 11.04
N LEU A 114 1.19 -10.93 11.71
CA LEU A 114 -0.26 -11.17 11.73
C LEU A 114 -1.02 -9.97 12.33
N SER A 115 -0.47 -9.34 13.38
CA SER A 115 -1.02 -8.11 13.94
C SER A 115 -0.95 -6.92 12.98
N CYS A 116 0.13 -6.77 12.21
CA CYS A 116 0.25 -5.71 11.21
C CYS A 116 -0.76 -5.91 10.07
N ILE A 117 -0.98 -7.17 9.66
CA ILE A 117 -2.00 -7.51 8.65
C ILE A 117 -3.40 -7.16 9.16
N ASP A 118 -3.74 -7.52 10.40
CA ASP A 118 -5.03 -7.16 11.01
C ASP A 118 -5.25 -5.64 11.06
N ASP A 119 -4.23 -4.89 11.48
CA ASP A 119 -4.25 -3.44 11.52
C ASP A 119 -4.47 -2.80 10.13
N ILE A 120 -3.80 -3.32 9.10
CA ILE A 120 -4.03 -2.90 7.70
C ILE A 120 -5.46 -3.21 7.26
N LEU A 121 -5.94 -4.43 7.45
CA LEU A 121 -7.28 -4.83 7.02
C LEU A 121 -8.39 -4.03 7.72
N LYS A 122 -8.20 -3.67 9.00
CA LYS A 122 -9.11 -2.76 9.72
C LYS A 122 -9.08 -1.35 9.14
N ALA A 123 -7.90 -0.81 8.81
CA ALA A 123 -7.82 0.49 8.17
C ALA A 123 -8.52 0.52 6.80
N ILE A 124 -8.44 -0.58 6.05
CA ILE A 124 -9.16 -0.77 4.78
C ILE A 124 -10.67 -0.81 5.01
N GLU A 125 -11.15 -1.60 5.97
CA GLU A 125 -12.57 -1.73 6.27
C GLU A 125 -13.19 -0.38 6.67
N LEU A 126 -12.46 0.41 7.47
CA LEU A 126 -12.85 1.77 7.85
C LEU A 126 -12.77 2.79 6.70
N HIS A 127 -12.32 2.40 5.51
CA HIS A 127 -12.12 3.27 4.35
C HIS A 127 -11.24 4.50 4.67
N ASN A 128 -10.22 4.32 5.52
CA ASN A 128 -9.36 5.42 5.94
C ASN A 128 -8.42 5.87 4.81
N ASP A 129 -8.49 7.14 4.40
CA ASP A 129 -7.54 7.77 3.47
C ASP A 129 -7.36 6.99 2.14
N VAL A 130 -8.44 6.42 1.61
CA VAL A 130 -8.50 5.79 0.29
C VAL A 130 -9.15 6.71 -0.75
N PHE A 131 -8.87 6.45 -2.02
CA PHE A 131 -9.21 7.32 -3.15
C PHE A 131 -9.90 6.55 -4.26
N ASP A 132 -11.16 6.87 -4.49
CA ASP A 132 -11.75 6.73 -5.83
C ASP A 132 -11.48 8.00 -6.65
N GLN A 133 -11.95 8.04 -7.90
CA GLN A 133 -11.81 9.23 -8.75
C GLN A 133 -12.39 10.49 -8.09
N VAL A 134 -13.57 10.40 -7.48
CA VAL A 134 -14.29 11.54 -6.95
C VAL A 134 -13.54 12.15 -5.77
N GLU A 135 -13.06 11.32 -4.85
CA GLU A 135 -12.29 11.75 -3.68
C GLU A 135 -10.93 12.32 -4.10
N PHE A 136 -10.27 11.73 -5.10
CA PHE A 136 -9.04 12.27 -5.65
C PHE A 136 -9.25 13.68 -6.24
N GLU A 137 -10.24 13.81 -7.13
CA GLU A 137 -10.58 15.09 -7.78
C GLU A 137 -10.99 16.15 -6.74
N ARG A 138 -11.79 15.76 -5.75
CA ARG A 138 -12.21 16.64 -4.65
C ARG A 138 -11.05 17.09 -3.78
N ARG A 139 -10.15 16.18 -3.37
CA ARG A 139 -9.04 16.50 -2.44
C ARG A 139 -8.02 17.46 -3.04
N TYR A 140 -7.79 17.34 -4.34
CA TYR A 140 -6.81 18.15 -5.07
C TYR A 140 -7.46 19.28 -5.90
N GLU A 141 -8.76 19.52 -5.71
CA GLU A 141 -9.52 20.59 -6.38
C GLU A 141 -9.40 20.54 -7.91
N LEU A 142 -9.36 19.32 -8.45
CA LEU A 142 -9.21 19.04 -9.87
C LEU A 142 -10.58 18.86 -10.52
N ALA A 143 -10.75 19.41 -11.72
CA ALA A 143 -11.90 19.09 -12.56
C ALA A 143 -11.42 18.60 -13.93
N TRP A 144 -11.91 17.43 -14.34
CA TRP A 144 -11.59 16.89 -15.65
C TRP A 144 -12.42 17.59 -16.73
N GLY A 145 -11.74 18.37 -17.58
CA GLY A 145 -12.37 18.98 -18.75
C GLY A 145 -12.51 17.96 -19.88
N VAL A 146 -13.74 17.77 -20.37
CA VAL A 146 -14.01 17.12 -21.65
C VAL A 146 -13.80 18.20 -22.72
N PHE A 147 -12.73 18.09 -23.51
CA PHE A 147 -12.60 18.94 -24.70
C PHE A 147 -13.61 18.42 -25.72
N SER A 148 -14.70 19.16 -25.91
CA SER A 148 -15.48 19.09 -27.14
C SER A 148 -14.59 19.66 -28.23
N SER A 149 -14.08 18.81 -29.12
CA SER A 149 -13.53 19.29 -30.38
C SER A 149 -14.71 19.78 -31.23
N GLU A 150 -14.98 21.08 -31.19
CA GLU A 150 -15.72 21.79 -32.23
C GLU A 150 -14.83 21.98 -33.47
#